data_AF-A0A6V7JQC1-F1
#
_entry.id   AF-A0A6V7JQC1-F1
#
_cell.length_a   1.000
_cell.length_b   1.000
_cell.length_c   1.000
_cell.angle_alpha   90.00
_cell.angle_beta   90.00
_cell.angle_gamma   90.00
#
_symmetry.space_group_name_H-M   'P 1'
#
loop_
_entity.id
_entity.type
_entity.pdbx_description
1 polymer ?
#
loop_
_entity_poly.entity_id
_entity_poly.type
_entity_poly.pdbx_seq_one_letter_code
_entity_poly.pdbx_strand_id
1 'polypeptide(L)'
;GIDPQKVSVPVIGGHSGITIIPVISQAKPSVSFPDDQLKALTERIQEAGTEVVKAKAGTGSATLSMAYAGARFGFSLIRALNGEQNIVECSYVRSNVTDAKYFSTPVLLG
;
A
#
# COMPACT_ATOMS: atom_id res chain seq x y z
N GLY A 1 -3.80 -7.81 19.11
CA GLY A 1 -3.43 -7.00 17.93
C GLY A 1 -1.92 -6.96 17.81
N ILE A 2 -1.39 -6.86 16.59
CA ILE A 2 0.05 -6.75 16.32
C ILE A 2 0.39 -5.25 16.22
N ASP A 3 1.57 -4.85 16.68
CA ASP A 3 2.09 -3.49 16.51
C ASP A 3 2.16 -3.13 15.00
N PRO A 4 1.42 -2.11 14.52
CA PRO A 4 1.40 -1.75 13.11
C PRO A 4 2.77 -1.39 12.53
N GLN A 5 3.72 -0.91 13.36
CA GLN A 5 5.07 -0.60 12.90
C GLN A 5 5.87 -1.85 12.52
N LYS A 6 5.44 -3.02 13.00
CA LYS A 6 6.07 -4.31 12.73
C LYS A 6 5.33 -5.12 11.65
N VAL A 7 4.27 -4.56 11.06
CA VAL A 7 3.46 -5.19 10.02
C VAL A 7 3.79 -4.58 8.66
N SER A 8 4.10 -5.45 7.70
CA SER A 8 4.26 -5.09 6.30
C SER A 8 3.38 -5.99 5.44
N VAL A 9 2.58 -5.38 4.57
CA VAL A 9 1.71 -6.07 3.61
C VAL A 9 1.99 -5.48 2.24
N PRO A 10 2.47 -6.27 1.26
CA PRO A 10 2.61 -5.79 -0.11
C PRO A 10 1.25 -5.45 -0.71
N VAL A 11 1.14 -4.31 -1.37
CA VAL A 11 -0.06 -3.89 -2.12
C VAL A 11 0.32 -3.68 -3.57
N ILE A 12 -0.26 -4.49 -4.45
CA ILE A 12 0.04 -4.50 -5.88
C ILE A 12 -1.14 -3.98 -6.70
N GLY A 13 -0.96 -3.86 -8.02
CA GLY A 13 -2.03 -3.41 -8.92
C GLY A 13 -2.00 -1.92 -9.17
N GLY A 14 -3.04 -1.21 -8.74
CA GLY A 14 -3.22 0.23 -8.88
C GLY A 14 -3.63 0.91 -7.57
N HIS A 15 -4.08 2.15 -7.67
CA HIS A 15 -4.47 2.98 -6.52
C HIS A 15 -5.93 3.46 -6.60
N SER A 16 -6.83 2.66 -7.18
CA SER A 16 -8.27 2.96 -7.26
C SER A 16 -9.14 1.72 -7.12
N GLY A 17 -10.01 1.69 -6.10
CA GLY A 17 -11.00 0.63 -5.86
C GLY A 17 -10.42 -0.77 -6.01
N ILE A 18 -11.04 -1.58 -6.86
CA ILE A 18 -10.68 -3.00 -7.10
C ILE A 18 -9.25 -3.22 -7.62
N THR A 19 -8.60 -2.18 -8.14
CA THR A 19 -7.21 -2.28 -8.59
C THR A 19 -6.22 -2.35 -7.42
N ILE A 20 -6.64 -1.98 -6.20
CA ILE A 20 -5.83 -2.07 -4.99
C ILE A 20 -5.89 -3.52 -4.51
N ILE A 21 -4.77 -4.24 -4.64
CA ILE A 21 -4.69 -5.68 -4.34
C ILE A 21 -3.74 -5.89 -3.15
N PRO A 22 -4.26 -5.94 -1.91
CA PRO A 22 -3.44 -6.28 -0.74
C PRO A 22 -3.11 -7.77 -0.72
N VAL A 23 -1.82 -8.11 -0.83
CA VAL A 23 -1.35 -9.49 -0.85
C VAL A 23 -1.16 -9.97 0.59
N ILE A 24 -2.27 -10.16 1.31
CA ILE A 24 -2.28 -10.53 2.75
C ILE A 24 -1.52 -11.84 3.01
N SER A 25 -1.52 -12.76 2.03
CA SER A 25 -0.74 -14.01 2.09
C SER A 25 0.78 -13.81 2.17
N GLN A 26 1.28 -12.61 1.85
CA GLN A 26 2.70 -12.23 1.96
C GLN A 26 2.96 -11.23 3.09
N ALA A 27 2.00 -11.07 4.01
CA ALA A 27 2.20 -10.21 5.17
C ALA A 27 3.38 -10.69 6.03
N LYS A 28 4.11 -9.74 6.61
CA LYS A 28 5.18 -9.97 7.58
C LYS A 28 4.85 -9.18 8.86
N PRO A 29 4.74 -9.83 10.03
CA PRO A 29 4.72 -11.28 10.26
C PRO A 29 3.55 -11.97 9.52
N SER A 30 3.69 -13.29 9.30
CA SER A 30 2.64 -14.08 8.66
C SER A 30 1.35 -14.00 9.47
N VAL A 31 0.23 -13.81 8.79
CA VAL A 31 -1.12 -13.80 9.36
C VAL A 31 -2.01 -14.71 8.53
N SER A 32 -3.05 -15.24 9.15
CA SER A 32 -4.08 -16.04 8.49
C SER A 32 -5.44 -15.58 8.99
N PHE A 33 -6.37 -15.41 8.07
CA PHE A 33 -7.74 -14.97 8.33
C PHE A 33 -8.70 -15.96 7.68
N PRO A 34 -9.86 -16.22 8.31
CA PRO A 34 -11.00 -16.84 7.63
C PRO A 34 -11.41 -16.06 6.38
N ASP A 35 -11.97 -16.74 5.38
CA ASP A 35 -12.27 -16.14 4.06
C ASP A 35 -13.20 -14.93 4.14
N ASP A 36 -14.20 -14.95 5.02
CA ASP A 36 -15.13 -13.84 5.26
C ASP A 36 -14.41 -12.61 5.82
N GLN A 37 -13.49 -12.80 6.77
CA GLN A 37 -12.68 -11.73 7.34
C GLN A 37 -11.63 -11.21 6.35
N LEU A 38 -11.01 -12.10 5.58
CA LEU A 38 -10.04 -11.73 4.54
C LEU A 38 -10.71 -10.88 3.45
N LYS A 39 -11.92 -11.26 3.03
CA LYS A 39 -12.73 -10.51 2.07
C LYS A 39 -13.10 -9.14 2.62
N ALA A 40 -13.66 -9.07 3.83
CA ALA A 40 -14.03 -7.81 4.47
C ALA A 40 -12.81 -6.88 4.67
N LEU A 41 -11.65 -7.43 5.04
CA LEU A 41 -10.40 -6.67 5.15
C LEU A 41 -9.95 -6.11 3.80
N THR A 42 -10.03 -6.93 2.75
CA THR A 42 -9.65 -6.52 1.39
C THR A 42 -10.55 -5.40 0.88
N GLU A 43 -11.87 -5.54 1.00
CA GLU A 43 -12.85 -4.51 0.63
C GLU A 43 -12.62 -3.21 1.40
N ARG A 44 -12.36 -3.32 2.71
CA ARG A 44 -12.06 -2.14 3.54
C ARG A 44 -10.79 -1.42 3.12
N ILE A 45 -9.74 -2.14 2.72
CA ILE A 45 -8.51 -1.54 2.20
C ILE A 45 -8.79 -0.80 0.88
N GLN A 46 -9.60 -1.39 -0.01
CA GLN A 46 -9.97 -0.78 -1.30
C GLN A 46 -10.82 0.49 -1.12
N GLU A 47 -11.72 0.49 -0.14
CA GLU A 47 -12.67 1.59 0.10
C GLU A 47 -12.21 2.61 1.15
N ALA A 48 -11.04 2.44 1.76
CA ALA A 48 -10.55 3.31 2.84
C ALA A 48 -10.55 4.81 2.46
N GLY A 49 -10.22 5.14 1.21
CA GLY A 49 -10.29 6.52 0.71
C GLY A 49 -11.73 7.06 0.70
N THR A 50 -12.67 6.26 0.22
CA THR A 50 -14.11 6.56 0.22
C THR A 50 -14.64 6.72 1.65
N GLU A 51 -14.23 5.85 2.57
CA GLU A 51 -14.60 5.94 3.99
C GLU A 51 -14.17 7.27 4.62
N VAL A 52 -12.96 7.76 4.32
CA VAL A 52 -12.48 9.04 4.82
C VAL A 52 -13.26 10.22 4.23
N VAL A 53 -13.56 10.19 2.93
CA VAL A 53 -14.38 11.25 2.30
C VAL A 53 -15.77 11.31 2.92
N LYS A 54 -16.40 10.14 3.12
CA LYS A 54 -17.70 10.03 3.80
C LYS A 54 -17.63 10.55 5.24
N ALA A 55 -16.60 10.16 6.00
CA ALA A 55 -16.39 10.63 7.36
C ALA A 55 -16.16 12.14 7.45
N LYS A 56 -15.58 12.74 6.41
CA LYS A 56 -15.44 14.21 6.26
C LYS A 56 -16.67 14.87 5.61
N ALA A 57 -17.79 14.17 5.48
CA ALA A 57 -19.02 14.68 4.86
C ALA A 57 -18.80 15.33 3.47
N GLY A 58 -17.87 14.78 2.69
CA GLY A 58 -17.54 15.31 1.35
C GLY A 58 -16.69 16.59 1.35
N THR A 59 -16.28 17.11 2.50
CA THR A 59 -15.48 18.36 2.61
C THR A 59 -13.98 18.17 2.33
N GLY A 60 -13.58 16.97 1.90
CA GLY A 60 -12.22 16.64 1.52
C GLY A 60 -11.90 15.15 1.70
N SER A 61 -10.70 14.74 1.28
CA SER A 61 -10.21 13.36 1.36
C SER A 61 -9.12 13.21 2.43
N ALA A 62 -8.45 12.06 2.45
CA ALA A 62 -7.32 11.79 3.33
C ALA A 62 -6.16 12.78 3.07
N THR A 63 -5.84 13.60 4.07
CA THR A 63 -4.76 14.61 3.98
C THR A 63 -3.59 14.24 4.87
N LEU A 64 -3.81 14.12 6.18
CA LEU A 64 -2.73 13.86 7.15
C LEU A 64 -2.09 12.49 6.95
N SER A 65 -2.89 11.44 6.76
CA SER A 65 -2.39 10.10 6.48
C SER A 65 -1.66 10.03 5.14
N MET A 66 -2.12 10.79 4.13
CA MET A 66 -1.43 10.87 2.84
C MET A 66 -0.12 11.65 2.93
N ALA A 67 -0.07 12.74 3.71
CA ALA A 67 1.17 13.47 3.97
C ALA A 67 2.21 12.57 4.67
N TYR A 68 1.78 11.77 5.65
CA TYR A 68 2.63 10.78 6.29
C TYR A 68 3.14 9.72 5.29
N ALA A 69 2.25 9.15 4.47
CA ALA A 69 2.63 8.14 3.48
C ALA A 69 3.60 8.69 2.43
N GLY A 70 3.36 9.91 1.94
CA GLY A 70 4.24 10.61 1.00
C GLY A 70 5.61 10.90 1.60
N ALA A 71 5.67 11.39 2.85
CA ALA A 71 6.93 11.62 3.55
C ALA A 71 7.71 10.32 3.75
N ARG A 72 7.06 9.23 4.17
CA ARG A 72 7.69 7.90 4.31
C ARG A 72 8.32 7.45 2.99
N PHE A 73 7.57 7.47 1.89
CA PHE A 73 8.09 7.05 0.59
C PHE A 73 9.22 7.96 0.10
N GLY A 74 9.09 9.28 0.28
CA GLY A 74 10.13 10.25 -0.06
C GLY A 74 11.42 10.01 0.72
N PHE A 75 11.33 9.70 2.02
CA PHE A 75 12.51 9.35 2.82
C PHE A 75 13.14 8.03 2.39
N SER A 76 12.34 7.02 2.03
CA SER A 76 12.86 5.76 1.46
C SER A 76 13.65 6.01 0.16
N LEU A 77 13.14 6.86 -0.74
CA LEU A 77 13.87 7.27 -1.94
C LEU A 77 15.19 7.99 -1.63
N ILE A 78 15.16 8.99 -0.73
CA ILE A 78 16.36 9.75 -0.35
C ILE A 78 17.42 8.83 0.25
N ARG A 79 17.02 7.90 1.13
CA ARG A 79 17.92 6.92 1.73
C ARG A 79 18.56 6.01 0.69
N ALA A 80 17.77 5.53 -0.28
CA ALA A 80 18.26 4.68 -1.36
C ALA A 80 19.26 5.44 -2.25
N LEU A 81 18.95 6.68 -2.62
CA LEU A 81 19.86 7.56 -3.37
C LEU A 81 21.16 7.87 -2.61
N ASN A 82 21.12 7.87 -1.27
CA ASN A 82 22.28 8.03 -0.41
C ASN A 82 23.07 6.72 -0.21
N GLY A 83 22.75 5.65 -0.95
CA GLY A 83 23.50 4.40 -0.97
C GLY A 83 23.05 3.37 0.07
N GLU A 84 21.95 3.60 0.79
CA GLU A 84 21.39 2.56 1.64
C GLU A 84 20.79 1.43 0.80
N GLN A 85 21.23 0.20 1.06
CA GLN A 85 20.83 -0.97 0.28
C GLN A 85 19.53 -1.59 0.79
N ASN A 86 18.90 -2.40 -0.06
CA ASN A 86 17.74 -3.23 0.28
C ASN A 86 16.51 -2.43 0.73
N ILE A 87 16.37 -1.18 0.28
CA ILE A 87 15.15 -0.40 0.48
C ILE A 87 14.12 -0.83 -0.54
N VAL A 88 13.04 -1.44 -0.06
CA VAL A 88 11.94 -1.93 -0.91
C VAL A 88 10.66 -1.18 -0.56
N GLU A 89 10.00 -0.62 -1.56
CA GLU A 89 8.68 0.02 -1.43
C GLU A 89 7.76 -0.46 -2.55
N CYS A 90 6.44 -0.48 -2.33
CA CYS A 90 5.48 -0.69 -3.43
C CYS A 90 5.25 0.63 -4.17
N SER A 91 5.36 0.62 -5.49
CA SER A 91 5.16 1.84 -6.28
C SER A 91 4.55 1.54 -7.64
N TYR A 92 3.61 2.38 -8.08
CA TYR A 92 2.99 2.29 -9.40
C TYR A 92 3.91 2.89 -10.46
N VAL A 93 4.61 2.02 -11.18
CA VAL A 93 5.65 2.40 -12.14
C VAL A 93 5.41 1.72 -13.48
N ARG A 94 6.17 2.12 -14.51
CA ARG A 94 6.21 1.37 -15.77
C ARG A 94 6.67 -0.05 -15.47
N SER A 95 5.90 -1.04 -15.88
CA SER A 95 6.11 -2.43 -15.48
C SER A 95 5.92 -3.37 -16.66
N ASN A 96 6.59 -4.51 -16.59
CA ASN A 96 6.46 -5.65 -17.49
C ASN A 96 6.07 -6.94 -16.74
N VAL A 97 5.65 -6.83 -15.47
CA VAL A 97 5.23 -7.97 -14.65
C VAL A 97 3.88 -8.55 -15.11
N THR A 98 3.07 -7.73 -15.76
CA THR A 98 1.79 -8.10 -16.37
C THR A 98 1.68 -7.44 -17.75
N ASP A 99 0.61 -7.72 -18.50
CA ASP A 99 0.35 -7.06 -19.77
C ASP A 99 0.02 -5.55 -19.64
N ALA A 100 -0.26 -5.07 -18.42
CA ALA A 100 -0.48 -3.65 -18.17
C ALA A 100 0.84 -2.86 -18.27
N LYS A 101 0.82 -1.75 -19.02
CA LYS A 101 2.01 -0.88 -19.21
C LYS A 101 2.57 -0.30 -17.91
N TYR A 102 1.72 -0.14 -16.91
CA TYR A 102 2.05 0.34 -15.58
C TYR A 102 1.38 -0.55 -14.55
N PHE A 103 2.09 -0.87 -13.48
CA PHE A 103 1.58 -1.75 -12.43
C PHE A 103 2.39 -1.50 -11.14
N SER A 104 1.72 -1.59 -9.99
CA SER A 104 2.37 -1.52 -8.68
C SER A 104 2.86 -2.89 -8.26
N THR A 105 4.14 -2.97 -7.92
CA THR A 105 4.77 -4.12 -7.27
C THR A 105 5.79 -3.60 -6.25
N PRO A 106 6.29 -4.45 -5.32
CA PRO A 106 7.49 -4.13 -4.56
C PRO A 106 8.65 -3.86 -5.53
N VAL A 107 9.32 -2.72 -5.36
CA VAL A 107 10.50 -2.33 -6.14
C VAL A 107 11.67 -2.09 -5.21
N LEU A 108 12.84 -2.61 -5.58
CA LEU A 108 14.10 -2.28 -4.92
C LEU A 108 14.53 -0.88 -5.39
N LEU A 109 14.69 0.04 -4.46
CA LEU A 109 15.17 1.40 -4.70
C LEU A 109 16.69 1.42 -4.56
N GLY A 110 17.36 2.21 -5.41
CA GLY A 110 18.82 2.39 -5.41
C GLY A 110 19.33 2.94 -6.73
#